data_AF-A0A960JKA6-F1
#
_entry.id   AF-A0A960JKA6-F1
#
_cell.length_a   1.000
_cell.length_b   1.000
_cell.length_c   1.000
_cell.angle_alpha   90.00
_cell.angle_beta   90.00
_cell.angle_gamma   90.00
#
_symmetry.space_group_name_H-M   'P 1'
#
loop_
_entity.id
_entity.type
_entity.pdbx_description
1 polymer ?
#
loop_
_entity_poly.entity_id
_entity_poly.type
_entity_poly.pdbx_seq_one_letter_code
_entity_poly.pdbx_strand_id
1 'polypeptide(L)'
;MAPSATQPTAAPAGWSPSSWRNRTAKQQPEWDGLDELDAVTGALATAPPLVIPGETRRLADSLAEVAHGRAFLLQAGDCAESFDSANPDSIER
;
A
#
# COMPACT_ATOMS: atom_id res chain seq x y z
N MET A 1 32.56 3.49 10.70
CA MET A 1 31.47 2.49 10.85
C MET A 1 30.51 2.74 9.70
N ALA A 2 30.60 1.96 8.62
CA ALA A 2 29.79 2.19 7.42
C ALA A 2 28.35 1.69 7.67
N PRO A 3 27.31 2.37 7.16
CA PRO A 3 25.96 1.84 7.22
C PRO A 3 25.88 0.60 6.32
N SER A 4 25.55 -0.55 6.92
CA SER A 4 25.26 -1.78 6.17
C SER A 4 24.04 -1.52 5.28
N ALA A 5 24.21 -1.67 3.97
CA ALA A 5 23.11 -1.69 3.03
C ALA A 5 22.18 -2.86 3.38
N THR A 6 20.94 -2.56 3.75
CA THR A 6 19.89 -3.56 3.97
C THR A 6 19.64 -4.28 2.64
N GLN A 7 20.12 -5.51 2.53
CA GLN A 7 19.80 -6.36 1.38
C GLN A 7 18.30 -6.69 1.39
N PRO A 8 17.65 -6.81 0.21
CA PRO A 8 16.28 -7.25 0.15
C PRO A 8 16.18 -8.70 0.64
N THR A 9 15.58 -8.90 1.81
CA THR A 9 15.25 -10.22 2.33
C THR A 9 14.35 -10.93 1.33
N ALA A 10 14.74 -12.13 0.89
CA ALA A 10 13.90 -12.95 0.02
C ALA A 10 12.50 -13.11 0.61
N ALA A 11 11.47 -13.08 -0.25
CA ALA A 11 10.09 -13.31 0.19
C ALA A 11 10.03 -14.64 0.97
N PRO A 12 9.29 -14.70 2.10
CA PRO A 12 9.22 -15.91 2.90
C PRO A 12 8.69 -17.08 2.06
N ALA A 13 9.19 -18.29 2.31
CA ALA A 13 8.77 -19.49 1.58
C ALA A 13 7.24 -19.64 1.63
N GLY A 14 6.62 -19.74 0.45
CA GLY A 14 5.16 -19.86 0.31
C GLY A 14 4.39 -18.53 0.22
N TRP A 15 5.07 -17.39 0.11
CA TRP A 15 4.41 -16.12 -0.17
C TRP A 15 3.93 -16.01 -1.62
N SER A 16 2.70 -15.53 -1.79
CA SER A 16 2.15 -15.06 -3.07
C SER A 16 1.18 -13.90 -2.80
N PRO A 17 0.81 -13.09 -3.80
CA PRO A 17 -0.22 -12.06 -3.63
C PRO A 17 -1.57 -12.60 -3.14
N SER A 18 -1.86 -13.90 -3.33
CA SER A 18 -3.08 -14.55 -2.86
C SER A 18 -2.94 -15.25 -1.51
N SER A 19 -1.74 -15.43 -0.96
CA SER A 19 -1.52 -16.24 0.25
C SER A 19 -2.20 -15.70 1.51
N TRP A 20 -2.55 -14.41 1.55
CA TRP A 20 -3.28 -13.80 2.66
C TRP A 20 -4.71 -14.35 2.82
N ARG A 21 -5.33 -14.82 1.73
CA ARG A 21 -6.70 -15.38 1.75
C ARG A 21 -6.81 -16.66 2.59
N ASN A 22 -5.69 -17.30 2.89
CA ASN A 22 -5.61 -18.48 3.77
C ASN A 22 -5.52 -18.10 5.26
N ARG A 23 -5.67 -16.81 5.60
CA ARG A 23 -5.63 -16.28 6.96
C ARG A 23 -6.97 -15.64 7.31
N THR A 24 -7.31 -15.58 8.59
CA THR A 24 -8.51 -14.89 9.05
C THR A 24 -8.39 -13.38 8.84
N ALA A 25 -9.21 -12.83 7.96
CA ALA A 25 -9.39 -11.38 7.78
C ALA A 25 -10.67 -10.95 8.52
N LYS A 26 -10.53 -10.08 9.53
CA LYS A 26 -11.66 -9.39 10.18
C LYS A 26 -12.12 -8.25 9.25
N GLN A 27 -13.11 -7.43 9.65
CA GLN A 27 -13.46 -6.17 8.98
C GLN A 27 -13.62 -6.26 7.44
N GLN A 28 -13.93 -7.44 6.91
CA GLN A 28 -14.23 -7.60 5.50
C GLN A 28 -15.73 -7.37 5.32
N PRO A 29 -16.14 -6.62 4.28
CA PRO A 29 -17.55 -6.54 3.92
C PRO A 29 -18.07 -7.91 3.47
N GLU A 30 -19.34 -8.16 3.74
CA GLU A 30 -20.07 -9.28 3.15
C GLU A 30 -20.59 -8.81 1.77
N TRP A 31 -20.05 -9.38 0.70
CA TRP A 31 -20.47 -9.08 -0.68
C TRP A 31 -21.54 -10.08 -1.12
N ASP A 32 -22.70 -9.59 -1.55
CA ASP A 32 -23.80 -10.44 -1.99
C ASP A 32 -23.53 -11.17 -3.32
N GLY A 33 -22.64 -10.64 -4.17
CA GLY A 33 -22.34 -11.15 -5.52
C GLY A 33 -20.86 -11.47 -5.73
N LEU A 34 -20.49 -12.74 -5.62
CA LEU A 34 -19.11 -13.18 -5.88
C LEU A 34 -18.68 -12.99 -7.34
N ASP A 35 -19.61 -13.17 -8.29
CA ASP A 35 -19.32 -12.96 -9.71
C ASP A 35 -18.99 -11.49 -10.02
N GLU A 36 -19.68 -10.55 -9.38
CA GLU A 36 -19.42 -9.11 -9.52
C GLU A 36 -18.08 -8.72 -8.87
N LEU A 37 -17.79 -9.28 -7.69
CA LEU A 37 -16.50 -9.11 -7.02
C LEU A 37 -15.34 -9.60 -7.91
N ASP A 38 -15.48 -10.77 -8.52
CA ASP A 38 -14.48 -11.34 -9.43
C ASP A 38 -14.32 -10.48 -10.69
N ALA A 39 -15.43 -9.99 -11.27
CA ALA A 39 -15.38 -9.09 -12.42
C ALA A 39 -14.66 -7.77 -12.09
N VAL A 40 -14.98 -7.12 -10.97
CA VAL A 40 -14.37 -5.86 -10.54
C VAL A 40 -12.89 -6.05 -10.19
N THR A 41 -12.55 -7.09 -9.43
CA THR A 41 -11.14 -7.36 -9.08
C THR A 41 -10.31 -7.74 -10.31
N GLY A 42 -10.91 -8.45 -11.27
CA GLY A 42 -10.30 -8.72 -12.58
C GLY A 42 -10.01 -7.45 -13.36
N ALA A 43 -10.96 -6.50 -13.40
CA ALA A 43 -10.75 -5.21 -14.04
C ALA A 43 -9.62 -4.39 -13.37
N LEU A 44 -9.63 -4.30 -12.02
CA LEU A 44 -8.61 -3.58 -11.26
C LEU A 44 -7.21 -4.15 -11.44
N ALA A 45 -7.07 -5.48 -11.61
CA ALA A 45 -5.78 -6.12 -11.87
C ALA A 45 -5.12 -5.69 -13.19
N THR A 46 -5.91 -5.15 -14.13
CA THR A 46 -5.42 -4.66 -15.43
C THR A 46 -5.21 -3.14 -15.48
N ALA A 47 -5.66 -2.42 -14.44
CA ALA A 47 -5.55 -0.97 -14.39
C ALA A 47 -4.07 -0.53 -14.24
N PRO A 48 -3.71 0.67 -14.73
CA PRO A 48 -2.38 1.22 -14.50
C PRO A 48 -2.06 1.33 -12.99
N PRO A 49 -0.82 1.06 -12.58
CA PRO A 49 -0.43 1.21 -11.19
C PRO A 49 -0.44 2.70 -10.77
N LEU A 50 -0.85 2.97 -9.53
CA LEU A 50 -0.86 4.33 -8.97
C LEU A 50 0.54 4.85 -8.61
N VAL A 51 1.47 3.94 -8.31
CA VAL A 51 2.86 4.25 -7.92
C VAL A 51 3.82 3.31 -8.61
N ILE A 52 5.03 3.76 -8.89
CA ILE A 52 6.08 2.94 -9.49
C ILE A 52 7.00 2.34 -8.41
N PRO A 53 7.58 1.14 -8.61
CA PRO A 53 8.43 0.50 -7.59
C PRO A 53 9.62 1.35 -7.11
N GLY A 54 10.12 2.25 -7.96
CA GLY A 54 11.19 3.18 -7.59
C GLY A 54 10.79 4.19 -6.51
N GLU A 55 9.53 4.63 -6.50
CA GLU A 55 9.00 5.55 -5.48
C GLU A 55 8.94 4.87 -4.11
N THR A 56 8.45 3.64 -4.06
CA THR A 56 8.39 2.85 -2.82
C THR A 56 9.78 2.61 -2.24
N ARG A 57 10.79 2.34 -3.08
CA ARG A 57 12.19 2.19 -2.61
C ARG A 57 12.72 3.50 -2.02
N ARG A 58 12.51 4.64 -2.70
CA ARG A 58 12.91 5.96 -2.19
C ARG A 58 12.24 6.31 -0.86
N LEU A 59 10.95 5.97 -0.72
CA LEU A 59 10.24 6.13 0.55
C LEU A 59 10.84 5.25 1.64
N ALA A 60 11.15 3.98 1.34
CA ALA A 60 11.79 3.06 2.29
C ALA A 60 13.15 3.57 2.78
N ASP A 61 13.99 4.11 1.88
CA ASP A 61 15.26 4.72 2.24
C ASP A 61 15.05 5.93 3.18
N SER A 62 14.04 6.76 2.90
CA SER A 62 13.69 7.91 3.74
C SER A 62 13.15 7.49 5.12
N LEU A 63 12.34 6.43 5.19
CA LEU A 63 11.87 5.84 6.44
C LEU A 63 13.01 5.19 7.24
N ALA A 64 14.03 4.67 6.58
CA ALA A 64 15.23 4.21 7.27
C ALA A 64 15.94 5.36 7.99
N GLU A 65 16.05 6.55 7.38
CA GLU A 65 16.58 7.74 8.06
C GLU A 65 15.77 8.08 9.33
N VAL A 66 14.44 7.99 9.27
CA VAL A 66 13.55 8.18 10.43
C VAL A 66 13.82 7.14 11.51
N ALA A 67 13.93 5.86 11.15
CA ALA A 67 14.20 4.78 12.10
C ALA A 67 15.56 4.92 12.81
N HIS A 68 16.55 5.54 12.14
CA HIS A 68 17.85 5.87 12.73
C HIS A 68 17.87 7.20 13.50
N GLY A 69 16.73 7.88 13.67
CA GLY A 69 16.63 9.17 14.35
C GLY A 69 17.27 10.34 13.60
N ARG A 70 17.48 10.19 12.28
CA ARG A 70 18.09 11.21 11.42
C ARG A 70 17.07 12.07 10.67
N ALA A 71 15.79 11.69 10.73
CA ALA A 71 14.66 12.42 10.14
C ALA A 71 13.41 12.23 11.00
N PHE A 72 12.34 12.97 10.69
CA PHE A 72 11.03 12.86 11.33
C PHE A 72 9.97 12.47 10.29
N LEU A 73 9.00 11.63 10.66
CA LEU A 73 7.86 11.26 9.82
C LEU A 73 6.62 12.05 10.24
N LEU A 74 6.05 12.81 9.31
CA LEU A 74 4.72 13.38 9.44
C LEU A 74 3.78 12.66 8.46
N GLN A 75 2.72 12.06 8.99
CA GLN A 75 1.64 11.47 8.21
C GLN A 75 0.32 12.07 8.69
N ALA A 76 -0.36 12.80 7.81
CA ALA A 76 -1.61 13.50 8.08
C ALA A 76 -2.50 13.43 6.83
N GLY A 77 -3.81 13.47 7.04
CA GLY A 77 -4.81 13.37 5.98
C GLY A 77 -6.21 13.14 6.57
N ASP A 78 -7.18 12.92 5.69
CA ASP A 78 -8.55 12.66 6.07
C ASP A 78 -8.69 11.34 6.86
N CYS A 79 -9.66 11.30 7.77
CA CYS A 79 -9.99 10.07 8.50
C CYS A 79 -10.62 9.00 7.58
N ALA A 80 -11.45 9.46 6.65
CA ALA A 80 -12.08 8.65 5.62
C ALA A 80 -12.33 9.56 4.42
N GLU A 81 -11.67 9.28 3.31
CA GLU A 81 -11.88 10.01 2.06
C GLU A 81 -13.25 9.63 1.47
N SER A 82 -13.94 10.62 0.88
CA SER A 82 -15.20 10.41 0.16
C SER A 82 -15.02 10.67 -1.33
N PHE A 83 -15.88 10.08 -2.17
CA PHE A 83 -15.81 10.34 -3.61
C PHE A 83 -16.05 11.81 -3.97
N ASP A 84 -16.95 12.50 -3.25
CA ASP A 84 -17.25 13.91 -3.49
C ASP A 84 -16.08 14.83 -3.12
N SER A 85 -15.27 14.43 -2.13
CA SER A 85 -14.09 15.18 -1.70
C SER A 85 -12.85 14.94 -2.56
N ALA A 86 -12.86 13.95 -3.46
CA ALA A 86 -11.74 13.64 -4.35
C ALA A 86 -11.65 14.59 -5.55
N ASN A 87 -11.51 15.89 -5.29
CA ASN A 87 -11.41 16.95 -6.29
C ASN A 87 -10.21 17.89 -6.00
N PRO A 88 -9.70 18.62 -7.02
CA PRO A 88 -8.49 19.43 -6.86
C PRO A 88 -8.54 20.45 -5.72
N ASP A 89 -9.69 21.13 -5.55
CA ASP A 89 -9.85 22.15 -4.50
C ASP A 89 -9.70 21.56 -3.09
N SER A 90 -10.07 20.30 -2.88
CA SER A 90 -9.89 19.61 -1.60
C SER A 90 -8.44 19.14 -1.39
N ILE A 91 -7.76 18.72 -2.46
CA ILE A 91 -6.41 18.14 -2.39
C ILE A 91 -5.33 19.22 -2.23
N GLU A 92 -5.55 20.41 -2.78
CA GLU A 92 -4.54 21.48 -2.84
C GLU A 92 -4.53 22.43 -1.64
N ARG A 93 -5.49 22.30 -0.71
CA ARG A 93 -5.52 23.11 0.54
C ARG A 93 -4.62 22.54 1.62
#